data_AF-A0A352SB15-F1
#
_entry.id   AF-A0A352SB15-F1
#
_cell.length_a   1.000
_cell.length_b   1.000
_cell.length_c   1.000
_cell.angle_alpha   90.00
_cell.angle_beta   90.00
_cell.angle_gamma   90.00
#
_symmetry.space_group_name_H-M   'P 1'
#
loop_
_entity.id
_entity.type
_entity.pdbx_description
1 polymer ?
#
loop_
_entity_poly.entity_id
_entity_poly.type
_entity_poly.pdbx_seq_one_letter_code
_entity_poly.pdbx_strand_id
1 'polypeptide(L)'
;MQLHRIQAATLAALLVGVTALAACGSDDTSSSTSGNNGGNSGNSGNGGNNGGNTPAAIVAGTKSTLALLETTDLHTNVLSYDYFKLAEDKSLGFERVSTLI
;
A
#
# COMPACT_ATOMS: atom_id res chain seq x y z
N MET A 1 47.61 5.57 -36.32
CA MET A 1 46.92 4.44 -35.66
C MET A 1 45.45 4.80 -35.54
N GLN A 2 44.63 4.08 -36.30
CA GLN A 2 43.21 4.32 -36.52
C GLN A 2 42.40 3.55 -35.46
N LEU A 3 41.65 4.26 -34.61
CA LEU A 3 40.75 3.64 -33.62
C LEU A 3 39.33 4.14 -33.87
N HIS A 4 38.62 3.44 -34.75
CA HIS A 4 37.15 3.51 -34.84
C HIS A 4 36.61 2.40 -33.94
N ARG A 5 35.87 2.75 -32.89
CA ARG A 5 35.10 1.78 -32.09
C ARG A 5 33.62 2.03 -32.36
N ILE A 6 33.03 1.17 -33.18
CA ILE A 6 31.60 1.00 -33.37
C ILE A 6 31.25 -0.36 -32.75
N GLN A 7 30.45 -0.36 -31.68
CA GLN A 7 29.55 -1.46 -31.31
C GLN A 7 28.33 -0.80 -30.66
N ALA A 8 27.23 -0.59 -31.39
CA ALA A 8 26.19 -1.57 -31.73
C ALA A 8 25.35 -1.98 -30.52
N ALA A 9 24.06 -1.69 -30.64
CA ALA A 9 23.01 -1.62 -29.65
C ALA A 9 22.58 -2.96 -29.04
N THR A 10 22.01 -2.89 -27.84
CA THR A 10 20.93 -3.80 -27.42
C THR A 10 19.85 -3.00 -26.70
N LEU A 11 18.81 -2.71 -27.47
CA LEU A 11 17.49 -2.29 -27.02
C LEU A 11 16.77 -3.52 -26.44
N ALA A 12 16.34 -3.48 -25.18
CA ALA A 12 15.52 -4.54 -24.60
C ALA A 12 14.26 -3.95 -23.94
N ALA A 13 13.18 -4.08 -24.71
CA ALA A 13 11.76 -4.17 -24.41
C ALA A 13 11.17 -3.66 -23.07
N LEU A 14 10.21 -2.74 -23.27
CA LEU A 14 9.05 -2.41 -22.46
C LEU A 14 8.28 -3.66 -21.97
N LEU A 15 7.95 -3.74 -20.69
CA LEU A 15 6.82 -4.52 -20.17
C LEU A 15 6.01 -3.67 -19.21
N VAL A 16 4.83 -3.29 -19.70
CA VAL A 16 3.77 -2.59 -18.98
C VAL A 16 3.20 -3.53 -17.92
N GLY A 17 3.28 -3.13 -16.65
CA GLY A 17 2.58 -3.80 -15.55
C GLY A 17 1.67 -2.79 -14.86
N VAL A 18 0.40 -2.71 -15.27
CA VAL A 18 -0.63 -1.99 -14.52
C VAL A 18 -0.93 -2.84 -13.28
N THR A 19 -0.37 -2.46 -12.14
CA THR A 19 -0.75 -3.04 -10.84
C THR A 19 -2.10 -2.48 -10.43
N ALA A 20 -3.14 -3.30 -10.50
CA ALA A 20 -4.45 -2.97 -9.96
C ALA A 20 -4.34 -2.81 -8.42
N LEU A 21 -4.56 -1.59 -7.95
CA LEU A 21 -4.63 -1.27 -6.52
C LEU A 21 -5.99 -1.75 -5.99
N ALA A 22 -6.03 -2.95 -5.42
CA ALA A 22 -7.20 -3.44 -4.70
C ALA A 22 -7.29 -2.73 -3.34
N ALA A 23 -8.19 -1.75 -3.24
CA ALA A 23 -8.57 -1.14 -1.96
C ALA A 23 -9.28 -2.18 -1.08
N CYS A 24 -8.86 -2.32 0.17
CA CYS A 24 -9.61 -3.11 1.15
C CYS A 24 -10.80 -2.27 1.65
N GLY A 25 -11.96 -2.92 1.71
CA GLY A 25 -13.21 -2.34 2.20
C GLY A 25 -14.27 -3.43 2.21
N SER A 26 -14.27 -4.23 3.26
CA SER A 26 -15.37 -5.17 3.51
C SER A 26 -15.78 -5.02 4.96
N ASP A 27 -16.84 -4.24 5.15
CA ASP A 27 -17.60 -4.17 6.38
C ASP A 27 -18.38 -5.50 6.53
N ASP A 28 -18.26 -6.09 7.71
CA ASP A 28 -18.74 -7.44 8.04
C ASP A 28 -20.24 -7.61 7.78
N THR A 29 -20.62 -8.45 6.81
CA THR A 29 -21.97 -9.05 6.80
C THR A 29 -21.86 -10.47 7.33
N SER A 30 -22.06 -10.60 8.64
CA SER A 30 -22.21 -11.89 9.30
C SER A 30 -23.53 -12.53 8.86
N SER A 31 -23.48 -13.54 7.99
CA SER A 31 -24.56 -14.51 7.87
C SER A 31 -24.06 -15.88 8.32
N SER A 32 -24.18 -16.09 9.63
CA SER A 32 -24.40 -17.41 10.19
C SER A 32 -25.57 -18.08 9.47
N THR A 33 -25.47 -19.40 9.25
CA THR A 33 -26.45 -20.40 9.72
C THR A 33 -26.60 -21.59 8.74
N SER A 34 -26.30 -22.79 9.30
CA SER A 34 -26.91 -24.10 9.07
C SER A 34 -26.60 -24.93 7.81
N GLY A 35 -26.24 -26.19 8.06
CA GLY A 35 -26.14 -27.26 7.07
C GLY A 35 -27.46 -27.98 6.77
N ASN A 36 -27.27 -29.10 6.05
CA ASN A 36 -28.17 -30.21 5.66
C ASN A 36 -28.88 -30.15 4.28
N ASN A 37 -28.31 -30.97 3.37
CA ASN A 37 -28.91 -31.95 2.45
C ASN A 37 -30.38 -31.83 1.98
N GLY A 38 -30.57 -31.88 0.65
CA GLY A 38 -31.74 -32.47 -0.01
C GLY A 38 -32.56 -31.56 -0.93
N GLY A 39 -32.65 -31.95 -2.22
CA GLY A 39 -33.92 -31.83 -2.97
C GLY A 39 -34.01 -30.85 -4.15
N ASN A 40 -33.94 -31.44 -5.34
CA ASN A 40 -34.81 -31.20 -6.51
C ASN A 40 -34.69 -29.89 -7.34
N SER A 41 -34.18 -30.10 -8.55
CA SER A 41 -34.62 -29.57 -9.86
C SER A 41 -35.69 -28.48 -9.87
N GLY A 42 -35.31 -27.29 -10.33
CA GLY A 42 -36.26 -26.24 -10.66
C GLY A 42 -35.63 -25.03 -11.33
N ASN A 43 -35.84 -24.96 -12.65
CA ASN A 43 -35.79 -23.77 -13.49
C ASN A 43 -34.42 -23.11 -13.75
N SER A 44 -33.92 -23.28 -14.98
CA SER A 44 -32.83 -22.49 -15.57
C SER A 44 -33.24 -21.04 -15.72
N GLY A 45 -33.16 -20.30 -14.61
CA GLY A 45 -33.12 -18.84 -14.61
C GLY A 45 -31.75 -18.38 -15.05
N ASN A 46 -31.73 -17.55 -16.09
CA ASN A 46 -30.62 -16.78 -16.63
C ASN A 46 -29.46 -16.61 -15.64
N GLY A 47 -28.35 -17.30 -15.92
CA GLY A 47 -27.12 -17.25 -15.14
C GLY A 47 -26.54 -15.84 -15.19
N GLY A 48 -26.94 -15.00 -14.23
CA GLY A 48 -26.16 -13.86 -13.83
C GLY A 48 -24.82 -14.41 -13.38
N ASN A 49 -23.77 -14.20 -14.18
CA ASN A 49 -22.40 -14.28 -13.71
C ASN A 49 -22.28 -13.26 -12.59
N ASN A 50 -22.65 -13.67 -11.38
CA ASN A 50 -22.08 -13.13 -10.18
C ASN A 50 -20.60 -13.41 -10.36
N GLY A 51 -19.89 -12.42 -10.93
CA GLY A 51 -18.45 -12.34 -10.92
C GLY A 51 -18.06 -12.28 -9.47
N GLY A 52 -18.14 -13.43 -8.81
CA GLY A 52 -17.67 -13.70 -7.49
C GLY A 52 -16.20 -13.45 -7.61
N ASN A 53 -15.82 -12.21 -7.32
CA ASN A 53 -14.46 -11.80 -7.12
C ASN A 53 -14.04 -12.50 -5.82
N THR A 54 -13.85 -13.82 -5.90
CA THR A 54 -13.28 -14.63 -4.86
C THR A 54 -11.94 -13.99 -4.56
N PRO A 55 -11.72 -13.47 -3.33
CA PRO A 55 -10.46 -12.83 -2.99
C PRO A 55 -9.32 -13.78 -3.35
N ALA A 56 -8.33 -13.27 -4.09
CA ALA A 56 -7.18 -14.07 -4.45
C ALA A 56 -6.52 -14.59 -3.16
N ALA A 57 -6.26 -15.89 -3.09
CA ALA A 57 -5.61 -16.49 -1.94
C ALA A 57 -4.22 -15.86 -1.76
N ILE A 58 -3.94 -15.39 -0.53
CA ILE A 58 -2.61 -14.86 -0.20
C ILE A 58 -1.62 -16.04 -0.23
N VAL A 59 -0.52 -15.88 -0.99
CA VAL A 59 0.47 -16.95 -1.15
C VAL A 59 1.26 -17.16 0.15
N ALA A 60 1.58 -18.42 0.47
CA ALA A 60 2.43 -18.74 1.60
C ALA A 60 3.81 -18.07 1.45
N GLY A 61 4.25 -17.38 2.50
CA GLY A 61 5.50 -16.61 2.45
C GLY A 61 5.33 -15.17 1.98
N THR A 62 4.12 -14.69 1.70
CA THR A 62 3.85 -13.25 1.55
C THR A 62 4.28 -12.51 2.82
N LYS A 63 5.11 -11.48 2.65
CA LYS A 63 5.59 -10.58 3.71
C LYS A 63 5.31 -9.14 3.31
N SER A 64 5.09 -8.29 4.30
CA SER A 64 5.05 -6.84 4.16
C SER A 64 5.94 -6.20 5.21
N THR A 65 6.59 -5.10 4.87
CA THR A 65 7.42 -4.32 5.79
C THR A 65 6.62 -3.09 6.21
N LEU A 66 6.38 -2.96 7.51
CA LEU A 66 5.68 -1.81 8.10
C LEU A 66 6.65 -1.05 9.01
N ALA A 67 6.70 0.27 8.84
CA ALA A 67 7.33 1.19 9.77
C ALA A 67 6.28 2.20 10.25
N LEU A 68 6.28 2.49 11.56
CA LEU A 68 5.44 3.51 12.17
C LEU A 68 6.34 4.48 12.92
N LEU A 69 6.25 5.74 12.57
CA LEU A 69 7.03 6.82 13.16
C LEU A 69 6.07 7.76 13.89
N GLU A 70 6.49 8.26 15.06
CA GLU A 70 5.66 9.08 15.95
C GLU A 70 6.48 10.27 16.49
N THR A 71 5.80 11.39 16.69
CA THR A 71 6.29 12.52 17.49
C THR A 71 5.45 12.67 18.75
N THR A 72 6.08 12.75 19.92
CA THR A 72 5.41 13.05 21.20
C THR A 72 5.87 14.40 21.75
N ASP A 73 5.06 15.00 22.62
CA ASP A 73 5.42 16.17 23.43
C ASP A 73 5.99 17.35 22.62
N LEU A 74 5.41 17.61 21.44
CA LEU A 74 5.86 18.73 20.60
C LEU A 74 5.73 20.08 21.30
N HIS A 75 4.76 20.25 22.22
CA HIS A 75 4.53 21.49 22.97
C HIS A 75 4.60 22.76 22.11
N THR A 76 4.02 22.71 20.90
CA THR A 76 4.05 23.82 19.92
C THR A 76 5.44 24.30 19.51
N ASN A 77 6.50 23.53 19.76
CA ASN A 77 7.85 23.77 19.26
C ASN A 77 7.92 23.49 17.76
N VAL A 78 7.30 24.38 16.96
CA VAL A 78 7.24 24.25 15.50
C VAL A 78 8.58 24.66 14.87
N LEU A 79 9.13 25.78 15.35
CA LEU A 79 10.39 26.36 14.89
C LEU A 79 11.53 26.00 15.85
N SER A 80 12.75 25.93 15.34
CA SER A 80 13.98 25.82 16.12
C SER A 80 14.38 27.13 16.81
N TYR A 81 13.50 27.60 17.70
CA TYR A 81 13.64 28.88 18.39
C TYR A 81 13.18 28.78 19.84
N ASP A 82 14.05 29.23 20.76
CA ASP A 82 13.75 29.32 22.20
C ASP A 82 13.11 30.69 22.49
N TYR A 83 11.80 30.68 22.74
CA TYR A 83 11.02 31.88 23.02
C TYR A 83 11.33 32.53 24.38
N PHE A 84 11.97 31.80 25.31
CA PHE A 84 12.38 32.37 26.60
C PHE A 84 13.71 33.11 26.46
N LYS A 85 14.64 32.58 25.68
CA LYS A 85 15.96 33.18 25.47
C LYS A 85 16.01 34.17 24.29
N LEU A 86 14.98 34.19 23.45
CA LEU A 86 14.93 34.96 22.20
C LEU A 86 16.12 34.66 21.29
N ALA A 87 16.42 33.37 21.14
CA ALA A 87 17.57 32.89 20.38
C ALA A 87 17.23 31.59 19.65
N GLU A 88 18.00 31.30 18.60
CA GLU A 88 17.91 30.03 17.89
C GLU A 88 18.32 28.86 18.81
N ASP A 89 17.56 27.77 18.76
CA ASP A 89 17.92 26.50 19.42
C ASP A 89 17.69 25.34 18.45
N LYS A 90 18.79 24.69 18.04
CA LYS A 90 18.79 23.59 17.08
C LYS A 90 18.48 22.22 17.70
N SER A 91 18.30 22.15 19.01
CA SER A 91 18.01 20.90 19.73
C SER A 91 16.52 20.52 19.70
N LEU A 92 15.64 21.44 19.29
CA LEU A 92 14.19 21.25 19.18
C LEU A 92 13.65 21.82 17.85
N GLY A 93 12.39 21.50 17.53
CA GLY A 93 11.66 22.03 16.38
C GLY A 93 11.03 20.94 15.50
N PHE A 94 9.72 21.02 15.30
CA PHE A 94 8.98 20.13 14.40
C PHE A 94 9.50 20.25 12.96
N GLU A 95 9.89 21.45 12.52
CA GLU A 95 10.47 21.67 11.19
C GLU A 95 11.72 20.81 10.88
N ARG A 96 12.45 20.40 11.92
CA ARG A 96 13.59 19.49 11.79
C ARG A 96 13.15 18.04 11.78
N VAL A 97 12.25 17.66 12.68
CA VAL A 97 11.72 16.29 12.73
C VAL A 97 10.98 15.94 11.43
N SER A 98 10.31 16.90 10.79
CA SER A 98 9.67 16.72 9.47
C SER A 98 10.64 16.38 8.33
N THR A 99 11.95 16.44 8.55
CA THR A 99 12.95 15.97 7.58
C THR A 99 13.34 14.50 7.78
N LEU A 100 12.90 13.87 8.88
CA LEU A 100 13.17 12.48 9.25
C LEU A 100 12.01 11.53 8.94
N ILE A 101 10.78 12.04 9.00
CA ILE A 101 9.52 11.34 8.72
C ILE A 101 9.09 11.59 7.28
#